data_AF-A0A4U6KGF8-F1
#
_entry.id   AF-A0A4U6KGF8-F1
#
_cell.length_a   1.000
_cell.length_b   1.000
_cell.length_c   1.000
_cell.angle_alpha   90.00
_cell.angle_beta   90.00
_cell.angle_gamma   90.00
#
_symmetry.space_group_name_H-M   'P 1'
#
loop_
_entity.id
_entity.type
_entity.pdbx_description
1 polymer ?
#
loop_
_entity_poly.entity_id
_entity_poly.type
_entity_poly.pdbx_seq_one_letter_code
_entity_poly.pdbx_strand_id
1 'polypeptide(L)' 'TEKYRSNPPSVSTLRRYAKQNLFCPPAMKQGRLWRVREDAELVGELVTPVIKKNDSLLLQRILSDGSQTA' A
#
# COMPACT_ATOMS: atom_id res chain seq x y z
N THR A 1 -8.32 22.85 -5.81
CA THR A 1 -8.77 22.14 -4.58
C THR A 1 -10.17 21.54 -4.67
N GLU A 2 -10.94 21.77 -5.74
CA GLU A 2 -12.29 21.16 -5.95
C GLU A 2 -12.29 19.68 -6.37
N LYS A 3 -11.20 19.18 -6.97
CA LYS A 3 -11.10 17.85 -7.61
C LYS A 3 -11.53 16.67 -6.73
N TYR A 4 -11.43 16.81 -5.40
CA TYR A 4 -11.66 15.71 -4.44
C TYR A 4 -12.98 15.82 -3.66
N ARG A 5 -13.79 16.87 -3.87
CA ARG A 5 -15.02 17.09 -3.10
C ARG A 5 -16.25 16.39 -3.67
N SER A 6 -16.25 16.06 -4.96
CA SER A 6 -17.33 15.34 -5.63
C SER A 6 -17.01 13.84 -5.68
N ASN A 7 -17.85 13.01 -5.04
CA ASN A 7 -17.75 11.55 -4.98
C ASN A 7 -16.48 11.00 -4.28
N PRO A 8 -16.36 11.13 -2.95
CA PRO A 8 -15.30 10.45 -2.23
C PRO A 8 -15.42 8.93 -2.40
N PRO A 9 -14.29 8.19 -2.43
CA PRO A 9 -14.32 6.74 -2.42
C PRO A 9 -15.06 6.21 -1.19
N SER A 10 -15.73 5.08 -1.35
CA SER A 10 -16.36 4.40 -0.20
C SER A 10 -15.30 3.99 0.84
N VAL A 11 -15.74 3.79 2.09
CA VAL A 11 -14.85 3.32 3.18
C VAL A 11 -14.19 1.97 2.83
N SER A 12 -14.90 1.07 2.14
CA SER A 12 -14.35 -0.21 1.71
C SER A 12 -13.24 -0.02 0.67
N THR A 13 -13.41 0.93 -0.26
CA THR A 13 -12.37 1.32 -1.22
C THR A 13 -11.15 1.91 -0.51
N LEU A 14 -11.33 2.85 0.42
CA LEU A 14 -10.23 3.44 1.19
C LEU A 14 -9.47 2.38 2.01
N ARG A 15 -10.19 1.42 2.61
CA ARG A 15 -9.58 0.30 3.33
C ARG A 15 -8.75 -0.61 2.40
N ARG A 16 -9.19 -0.81 1.16
CA ARG A 16 -8.42 -1.56 0.16
C ARG A 16 -7.13 -0.83 -0.19
N TYR A 17 -7.20 0.49 -0.44
CA TYR A 17 -6.04 1.31 -0.73
C TYR A 17 -5.03 1.34 0.41
N ALA A 18 -5.51 1.44 1.66
CA ALA A 18 -4.65 1.37 2.83
C ALA A 18 -3.90 0.04 2.95
N LYS A 19 -4.59 -1.09 2.72
CA LYS A 19 -3.97 -2.43 2.69
C LYS A 19 -2.91 -2.58 1.59
N GLN A 20 -3.09 -1.87 0.47
CA GLN A 20 -2.23 -1.94 -0.71
C GLN A 20 -1.10 -0.89 -0.68
N ASN A 21 -0.89 -0.19 0.45
CA ASN A 21 0.12 0.87 0.58
C ASN A 21 0.01 1.97 -0.49
N LEU A 22 -1.21 2.32 -0.91
CA LEU A 22 -1.42 3.36 -1.93
C LEU A 22 -1.41 4.80 -1.37
N PHE A 23 -1.20 4.93 -0.07
CA PHE A 23 -1.06 6.21 0.61
C PHE A 23 0.42 6.55 0.81
N CYS A 24 0.76 7.83 0.72
CA CYS A 24 2.07 8.35 1.10
C CYS A 24 1.89 9.45 2.15
N PRO A 25 2.38 9.27 3.40
CA PRO A 25 3.07 8.08 3.91
C PRO A 25 2.18 6.82 3.97
N PRO A 26 2.78 5.60 3.98
CA PRO A 26 2.02 4.34 3.95
C PRO A 26 1.15 4.16 5.19
N ALA A 27 0.01 3.49 5.00
CA ALA A 27 -0.91 3.19 6.09
C ALA A 27 -0.32 2.11 7.02
N MET A 28 -0.65 2.20 8.31
CA MET A 28 -0.16 1.27 9.32
C MET A 28 -1.28 0.39 9.87
N LYS A 29 -1.07 -0.92 9.96
CA LYS A 29 -2.02 -1.84 10.59
C LYS A 29 -1.90 -1.75 12.11
N GLN A 30 -2.96 -1.30 12.78
CA GLN A 30 -3.07 -1.26 14.24
C GLN A 30 -4.29 -2.09 14.68
N GLY A 31 -4.03 -3.27 15.24
CA GLY A 31 -5.07 -4.24 15.57
C GLY A 31 -5.90 -4.64 14.35
N ARG A 32 -7.20 -4.39 14.40
CA ARG A 32 -8.15 -4.69 13.30
C ARG A 32 -8.28 -3.57 12.26
N LEU A 33 -7.61 -2.44 12.46
CA LEU A 33 -7.77 -1.25 11.64
C LEU A 33 -6.49 -0.94 10.84
N TRP A 34 -6.67 -0.37 9.65
CA TRP A 34 -5.60 0.30 8.92
C TRP A 34 -5.72 1.80 9.17
N ARG A 35 -4.66 2.39 9.71
CA ARG A 35 -4.57 3.81 10.06
C ARG A 35 -3.84 4.54 8.95
N VAL A 36 -4.50 5.55 8.41
CA VAL A 36 -3.93 6.49 7.44
C VAL A 36 -3.68 7.80 8.19
N ARG A 37 -2.52 8.42 7.96
CA ARG A 37 -2.21 9.72 8.58
C ARG A 37 -3.07 10.82 7.96
N GLU A 38 -3.26 11.91 8.69
CA GLU A 38 -4.02 13.06 8.21
C GLU A 38 -3.35 13.75 7.01
N ASP A 39 -2.02 13.77 7.00
CA ASP A 39 -1.18 14.35 5.93
C ASP A 39 -0.87 13.36 4.79
N ALA A 40 -1.50 12.18 4.79
CA ALA A 40 -1.24 11.18 3.76
C ALA A 40 -2.05 11.46 2.49
N GLU A 41 -1.38 11.45 1.35
CA GLU A 41 -2.02 11.55 0.04
C GLU A 41 -2.24 10.19 -0.60
N LEU A 42 -3.35 10.03 -1.32
CA LEU A 42 -3.59 8.86 -2.16
C LEU A 42 -2.82 9.03 -3.48
N VAL A 43 -1.69 8.34 -3.58
CA VAL A 43 -0.74 8.47 -4.70
C VAL A 43 -0.82 7.31 -5.69
N GLY A 44 -1.55 6.25 -5.35
CA GLY A 44 -1.61 5.03 -6.16
C GLY A 44 -0.41 4.12 -5.90
N GLU A 45 -0.08 3.27 -6.87
CA GLU A 45 1.06 2.35 -6.76
C GLU A 45 2.35 3.13 -6.99
N LEU A 46 3.13 3.37 -5.93
CA LEU A 46 4.35 4.16 -6.00
C LEU A 46 5.48 3.43 -6.72
N VAL A 47 5.70 2.16 -6.35
CA VAL A 47 6.77 1.34 -6.93
C VAL A 47 6.44 -0.14 -6.80
N THR A 48 6.60 -0.88 -7.89
CA THR A 48 6.63 -2.34 -7.88
C THR A 48 8.08 -2.80 -7.89
N PRO A 49 8.49 -3.73 -6.99
CA PRO A 49 9.84 -4.26 -7.00
C PRO A 49 10.11 -5.03 -8.30
N VAL A 50 11.27 -4.79 -8.89
CA VAL A 50 11.73 -5.57 -10.05
C VAL A 50 12.25 -6.91 -9.55
N ILE A 51 11.61 -8.00 -9.98
CA ILE A 51 12.05 -9.37 -9.68
C ILE A 51 12.88 -9.90 -10.84
N LYS A 52 14.14 -10.24 -10.60
CA LYS A 52 15.03 -10.82 -11.62
C LYS A 52 15.06 -12.34 -11.50
N LYS A 53 15.14 -13.03 -12.64
CA LYS A 53 15.20 -14.51 -12.69
C LYS A 53 16.42 -15.10 -11.96
N ASN A 54 17.49 -14.31 -11.85
CA ASN A 54 18.74 -14.73 -11.20
C ASN A 54 18.81 -14.31 -9.73
N ASP A 55 17.78 -13.64 -9.18
CA ASP A 55 17.71 -13.37 -7.76
C ASP A 55 17.58 -14.69 -6.99
N SER A 56 18.08 -14.74 -5.76
CA SER A 56 17.90 -15.93 -4.92
C SER A 56 16.42 -16.22 -4.70
N LEU A 57 16.05 -17.50 -4.55
CA LEU A 57 14.65 -17.89 -4.31
C LEU A 57 14.04 -17.16 -3.11
N LEU A 58 14.86 -16.87 -2.09
CA LEU A 58 14.44 -16.11 -0.92
C LEU A 58 14.13 -14.65 -1.27
N LEU A 59 14.99 -13.98 -2.05
CA LEU A 59 14.77 -12.61 -2.48
C LEU A 59 13.56 -12.50 -3.41
N GLN A 60 13.40 -13.42 -4.36
CA GLN A 60 12.22 -13.47 -5.23
C GLN A 60 10.93 -13.58 -4.42
N ARG A 61 10.91 -14.42 -3.37
CA ARG A 61 9.78 -14.54 -2.46
C ARG A 61 9.47 -13.21 -1.77
N ILE A 62 10.46 -12.63 -1.07
CA ILE A 62 10.29 -11.35 -0.35
C ILE A 62 9.78 -10.26 -1.28
N LEU A 63 10.33 -10.14 -2.49
CA LEU A 63 9.92 -9.12 -3.46
C LEU A 63 8.51 -9.38 -4.03
N SER A 64 8.05 -10.64 -4.04
CA SER A 64 6.73 -11.02 -4.55
C SER A 64 5.60 -10.91 -3.52
N ASP A 65 5.83 -11.33 -2.27
CA ASP A 65 4.79 -11.44 -1.24
C ASP A 65 4.97 -10.44 -0.08
N GLY A 66 6.09 -9.72 -0.04
CA GLY A 66 6.41 -8.73 0.99
C GLY A 66 6.66 -9.34 2.37
N SER A 67 6.87 -10.64 2.48
CA SER A 67 7.00 -11.35 3.76
C SER A 67 8.44 -11.29 4.28
N GLN A 68 8.64 -10.77 5.49
CA GLN A 68 9.88 -11.04 6.24
C GLN A 68 9.84 -12.51 6.65
N THR A 69 10.67 -13.33 6.01
CA THR A 69 10.83 -14.74 6.36
C THR A 69 11.26 -14.85 7.83
N ALA A 70 10.54 -15.67 8.60
CA ALA A 70 10.92 -16.12 9.94
C ALA A 70 12.13 -17.06 9.88
#